data_AF-A0A4P7RMC9-F1
#
_entry.id   AF-A0A4P7RMC9-F1
#
_cell.length_a   1.000
_cell.length_b   1.000
_cell.length_c   1.000
_cell.angle_alpha   90.00
_cell.angle_beta   90.00
_cell.angle_gamma   90.00
#
_symmetry.space_group_name_H-M   'P 1'
#
loop_
_entity.id
_entity.type
_entity.pdbx_description
1 polymer ?
#
loop_
_entity_poly.entity_id
_entity_poly.type
_entity_poly.pdbx_seq_one_letter_code
_entity_poly.pdbx_strand_id
1 'polypeptide(L)'
;MRADRPPHTSAATLRLTEEVAEGLEPDVIDDLAAGQTLDSDMQAGRSLHDAAVAAGYADPAARILVDRYRTFLDEQAHRDQLPLF
;
A
#
# COMPACT_ATOMS: atom_id res chain seq x y z
N MET A 1 15.83 -1.62 22.21
CA MET A 1 14.41 -1.95 22.10
C MET A 1 14.09 -2.04 20.61
N ARG A 2 13.98 -3.27 20.07
CA ARG A 2 13.50 -3.47 18.70
C ARG A 2 11.97 -3.42 18.79
N ALA A 3 11.35 -2.48 18.07
CA ALA A 3 9.91 -2.47 17.93
C ALA A 3 9.50 -3.79 17.27
N ASP A 4 8.63 -4.51 17.95
CA ASP A 4 7.96 -5.70 17.48
C ASP A 4 7.07 -5.27 16.30
N ARG A 5 7.63 -5.36 15.09
CA ARG A 5 6.92 -5.11 13.83
C ARG A 5 6.08 -6.36 13.60
N PRO A 6 4.74 -6.29 13.60
CA PRO A 6 3.91 -7.47 13.42
C PRO A 6 4.25 -8.09 12.07
N PRO A 7 4.59 -9.38 12.03
CA PRO A 7 5.05 -9.97 10.80
C PRO A 7 3.85 -10.69 10.13
N HIS A 8 3.79 -10.65 8.79
CA HIS A 8 3.05 -11.57 7.91
C HIS A 8 1.62 -11.19 7.45
N THR A 9 1.33 -10.02 6.85
CA THR A 9 0.11 -9.90 5.99
C THR A 9 0.16 -8.81 4.91
N SER A 10 1.25 -8.68 4.15
CA SER A 10 1.37 -7.56 3.21
C SER A 10 0.91 -7.92 1.78
N ALA A 11 1.26 -9.09 1.24
CA ALA A 11 0.89 -9.46 -0.13
C ALA A 11 -0.59 -9.90 -0.31
N ALA A 12 -1.13 -10.67 0.65
CA ALA A 12 -2.50 -11.21 0.56
C ALA A 12 -3.57 -10.10 0.65
N THR A 13 -3.32 -9.06 1.44
CA THR A 13 -4.19 -7.88 1.60
C THR A 13 -4.24 -7.08 0.30
N LEU A 14 -3.09 -6.94 -0.36
CA LEU A 14 -2.95 -6.22 -1.63
C LEU A 14 -3.53 -6.97 -2.84
N ARG A 15 -3.95 -8.23 -2.68
CA ARG A 15 -4.45 -9.10 -3.78
C ARG A 15 -3.52 -9.08 -5.00
N LEU A 16 -2.21 -8.99 -4.78
CA LEU A 16 -1.22 -9.00 -5.85
C LEU A 16 -1.22 -10.37 -6.52
N THR A 17 -1.04 -10.40 -7.84
CA THR A 17 -0.68 -11.63 -8.54
C THR A 17 0.74 -12.05 -8.13
N GLU A 18 1.03 -13.35 -8.18
CA GLU A 18 2.34 -13.90 -7.82
C GLU A 18 3.47 -13.22 -8.61
N GLU A 19 3.28 -13.03 -9.92
CA GLU A 19 4.23 -12.34 -10.81
C GLU A 19 4.54 -10.90 -10.37
N VAL A 20 3.54 -10.17 -9.87
CA VAL A 20 3.71 -8.79 -9.41
C VAL A 20 4.38 -8.77 -8.04
N ALA A 21 4.06 -9.71 -7.16
CA ALA A 21 4.70 -9.84 -5.86
C ALA A 21 6.18 -10.25 -5.98
N GLU A 22 6.53 -11.12 -6.94
CA GLU A 22 7.93 -11.54 -7.18
C GLU A 22 8.82 -10.42 -7.73
N GLY A 23 8.23 -9.44 -8.42
CA GLY A 23 8.96 -8.28 -8.95
C GLY A 23 9.17 -7.15 -7.95
N LEU A 24 8.57 -7.21 -6.76
CA LEU A 24 8.61 -6.14 -5.76
C LEU A 24 9.51 -6.51 -4.58
N GLU A 25 10.27 -5.53 -4.12
CA GLU A 25 11.04 -5.68 -2.88
C GLU A 25 10.08 -5.78 -1.67
N PRO A 26 10.42 -6.56 -0.64
CA PRO A 26 9.55 -6.76 0.53
C PRO A 26 9.18 -5.44 1.23
N ASP A 27 10.13 -4.49 1.33
CA ASP A 27 9.86 -3.16 1.88
C ASP A 27 8.83 -2.36 1.04
N VAL A 28 8.82 -2.55 -0.28
CA VAL A 28 7.83 -1.92 -1.17
C VAL A 28 6.45 -2.53 -0.95
N ILE A 29 6.37 -3.86 -0.76
CA ILE A 29 5.11 -4.54 -0.47
C ILE A 29 4.52 -4.05 0.87
N ASP A 30 5.36 -3.84 1.89
CA ASP A 30 4.93 -3.27 3.17
C ASP A 30 4.42 -1.82 3.02
N ASP A 31 5.13 -0.98 2.26
CA ASP A 31 4.71 0.39 1.99
C ASP A 31 3.36 0.45 1.23
N LEU A 32 3.18 -0.43 0.24
CA LEU A 32 1.92 -0.53 -0.50
C LEU A 32 0.77 -0.98 0.39
N ALA A 33 1.00 -1.95 1.28
CA ALA A 33 -0.03 -2.43 2.22
C ALA A 33 -0.44 -1.33 3.21
N ALA A 34 0.52 -0.53 3.69
CA ALA A 34 0.22 0.64 4.51
C ALA A 34 -0.58 1.69 3.71
N GLY A 35 -0.18 1.97 2.46
CA GLY A 35 -0.90 2.89 1.57
C GLY A 35 -2.34 2.44 1.28
N GLN A 36 -2.56 1.14 1.06
CA GLN A 36 -3.90 0.56 0.86
C GLN A 36 -4.78 0.73 2.09
N THR A 37 -4.22 0.48 3.28
CA THR A 37 -4.96 0.60 4.55
C THR A 37 -5.39 2.05 4.76
N LEU A 38 -4.47 3.00 4.57
CA LEU A 38 -4.74 4.44 4.68
C LEU A 38 -5.78 4.89 3.65
N ASP A 39 -5.66 4.47 2.38
CA ASP A 39 -6.61 4.81 1.33
C ASP A 39 -8.00 4.23 1.62
N SER A 40 -8.09 3.01 2.13
CA SER A 40 -9.36 2.37 2.53
C SER A 40 -10.05 3.12 3.68
N ASP A 41 -9.28 3.52 4.69
CA ASP A 41 -9.77 4.34 5.81
C ASP A 41 -10.30 5.70 5.31
N MET A 42 -9.59 6.33 4.36
CA MET A 42 -10.05 7.57 3.73
C MET A 42 -11.33 7.37 2.91
N GLN A 43 -11.46 6.26 2.17
CA GLN A 43 -12.67 5.92 1.43
C GLN A 43 -13.87 5.64 2.35
N ALA A 44 -13.62 5.10 3.56
CA ALA A 44 -14.61 4.94 4.60
C ALA A 44 -15.03 6.26 5.29
N GLY A 45 -14.45 7.39 4.88
CA GLY A 45 -14.78 8.73 5.36
C GLY A 45 -13.89 9.24 6.49
N ARG A 46 -12.79 8.56 6.82
CA ARG A 46 -11.80 9.08 7.78
C ARG A 46 -10.93 10.15 7.15
N SER A 47 -10.45 11.08 7.98
CA SER A 47 -9.41 12.02 7.56
C SER A 47 -8.08 11.27 7.38
N LEU A 48 -7.22 11.74 6.48
CA LEU A 48 -5.85 11.19 6.35
C LEU A 48 -5.09 11.29 7.67
N HIS A 49 -5.32 12.35 8.44
CA HIS A 49 -4.70 12.55 9.74
C HIS A 49 -5.11 11.47 10.75
N ASP A 50 -6.42 11.19 10.89
CA ASP A 50 -6.92 10.11 11.76
C ASP A 50 -6.37 8.75 11.35
N ALA A 51 -6.37 8.45 10.05
CA ALA A 51 -5.83 7.20 9.53
C ALA A 51 -4.33 7.09 9.79
N ALA A 52 -3.58 8.17 9.59
CA ALA A 52 -2.14 8.23 9.85
C ALA A 52 -1.84 8.01 11.35
N VAL A 53 -2.55 8.69 12.24
CA VAL A 53 -2.41 8.55 13.70
C VAL A 53 -2.74 7.13 14.14
N ALA A 54 -3.85 6.55 13.64
CA ALA A 54 -4.25 5.18 13.95
C ALA A 54 -3.21 4.14 13.49
N ALA A 55 -2.56 4.39 12.36
CA ALA A 55 -1.51 3.54 11.80
C ALA A 55 -0.09 3.86 12.32
N GLY A 56 0.07 4.89 13.16
CA GLY A 56 1.36 5.28 13.74
C GLY A 56 2.30 6.01 12.76
N TYR A 57 1.78 6.58 11.68
CA TYR A 57 2.53 7.37 10.71
C TYR A 57 2.37 8.87 10.94
N ALA A 58 3.40 9.63 10.61
CA ALA A 58 3.26 11.08 10.47
C ALA A 58 2.47 11.41 9.20
N ASP A 59 1.65 12.47 9.21
CA ASP A 59 0.89 12.94 8.06
C ASP A 59 1.67 12.98 6.72
N PRO A 60 2.90 13.54 6.64
CA PRO A 60 3.64 13.54 5.38
C PRO A 60 4.01 12.12 4.91
N ALA A 61 4.34 11.22 5.83
CA ALA A 61 4.66 9.82 5.50
C ALA A 61 3.40 9.09 5.01
N ALA A 62 2.28 9.25 5.71
CA ALA A 62 0.99 8.68 5.31
C ALA A 62 0.57 9.16 3.91
N ARG A 63 0.79 10.44 3.59
CA ARG A 63 0.51 10.99 2.26
C ARG A 63 1.36 10.34 1.17
N ILE A 64 2.65 10.11 1.42
CA ILE A 64 3.55 9.43 0.48
C ILE A 64 3.10 7.99 0.26
N LEU A 65 2.71 7.28 1.33
CA LEU A 65 2.26 5.89 1.23
C LEU A 65 0.98 5.75 0.40
N VAL A 66 0.00 6.63 0.62
CA VAL A 66 -1.24 6.65 -0.16
C VAL A 66 -0.96 6.99 -1.63
N ASP A 67 -0.09 7.96 -1.90
CA ASP A 67 0.28 8.37 -3.25
C ASP A 67 0.99 7.24 -4.02
N ARG A 68 1.94 6.57 -3.36
CA ARG A 68 2.63 5.39 -3.90
C ARG A 68 1.65 4.25 -4.21
N TYR A 69 0.72 3.96 -3.31
CA TYR A 69 -0.31 2.94 -3.54
C TYR A 69 -1.21 3.26 -4.73
N ARG A 70 -1.64 4.52 -4.86
CA ARG A 70 -2.48 4.95 -6.00
C ARG A 70 -1.73 4.90 -7.33
N THR A 71 -0.47 5.32 -7.33
CA THR A 71 0.41 5.22 -8.50
C THR A 71 0.57 3.76 -8.92
N PHE A 72 0.81 2.88 -7.96
CA PHE A 72 0.90 1.44 -8.22
C PHE A 72 -0.40 0.88 -8.83
N LEU A 73 -1.58 1.26 -8.33
CA LEU A 73 -2.85 0.85 -8.94
C LEU A 73 -3.00 1.34 -10.38
N ASP A 74 -2.60 2.57 -10.65
CA ASP A 74 -2.62 3.15 -12.00
C ASP A 74 -1.68 2.40 -12.95
N GLU A 75 -0.45 2.10 -12.51
CA GLU A 75 0.51 1.31 -13.28
C GLU A 75 0.01 -0.10 -13.57
N GLN A 76 -0.63 -0.75 -12.59
CA GLN A 76 -1.21 -2.07 -12.75
C GLN A 76 -2.42 -2.05 -13.70
N ALA A 77 -3.28 -1.04 -13.61
CA ALA A 77 -4.38 -0.85 -14.54
C ALA A 77 -3.89 -0.64 -15.97
N HIS A 78 -2.81 0.14 -16.16
CA HIS A 78 -2.18 0.32 -17.48
C HIS A 78 -1.53 -0.96 -18.00
N ARG A 79 -0.91 -1.78 -17.13
CA ARG A 79 -0.35 -3.09 -17.51
C ARG A 79 -1.42 -4.07 -17.97
N ASP A 80 -2.56 -4.15 -17.28
CA ASP A 80 -3.67 -5.03 -17.66
C ASP A 80 -4.31 -4.61 -19.00
N GLN A 81 -4.24 -3.33 -19.34
CA GLN A 81 -4.73 -2.78 -20.60
C GLN A 81 -3.77 -2.98 -21.80
N LEU A 82 -2.51 -3.34 -21.57
CA LEU A 82 -1.57 -3.62 -22.64
C LEU A 82 -1.77 -5.06 -23.13
N PRO A 83 -2.22 -5.29 -24.38
CA PRO A 83 -2.26 -6.63 -24.94
C PRO A 83 -0.82 -7.16 -25.04
N LEU A 84 -0.56 -8.26 -24.33
CA LEU A 84 0.65 -9.07 -24.52
C LEU A 84 0.54 -9.69 -25.92
N PHE A 85 1.19 -9.05 -26.90
CA PHE A 85 1.31 -9.53 -28.27
C PHE A 85 2.25 -10.73 -28.37
#